data_AF-A0A523U6N7-F1
#
_entry.id   AF-A0A523U6N7-F1
#
_cell.length_a   1.000
_cell.length_b   1.000
_cell.length_c   1.000
_cell.angle_alpha   90.00
_cell.angle_beta   90.00
_cell.angle_gamma   90.00
#
_symmetry.space_group_name_H-M   'P 1'
#
loop_
_entity.id
_entity.type
_entity.pdbx_description
1 polymer ?
#
loop_
_entity_poly.entity_id
_entity_poly.type
_entity_poly.pdbx_seq_one_letter_code
_entity_poly.pdbx_strand_id
1 'polypeptide(L)'
;MAKKKHNTTKKKTAFRMRLQGMTIKAVATELKVSPNTVARWEKGWIDGKGRKHRGWLSDLEKLKSENEKEEYMSGLAIKRERMKAYDELAQMAIAKIKEIFPNIKGKTAADAKALLSEVRELCRLMAMEQGEIGPSRTTVIAVKNDITIEELSERYRNATGGIAEADVTALPEPGEEE
;
A
#
# COMPACT_ATOMS: atom_id res chain seq x y z
N MET A 1 40.99 4.52 -27.13
CA MET A 1 40.22 5.31 -26.13
C MET A 1 38.81 4.77 -25.81
N ALA A 2 38.27 3.77 -26.53
CA ALA A 2 36.90 3.27 -26.34
C ALA A 2 36.64 2.49 -25.02
N LYS A 3 37.60 1.70 -24.53
CA LYS A 3 37.44 0.85 -23.33
C LYS A 3 37.16 1.64 -22.04
N LYS A 4 37.72 2.85 -21.88
CA LYS A 4 37.49 3.70 -20.70
C LYS A 4 36.08 4.28 -20.66
N LYS A 5 35.53 4.72 -21.81
CA LYS A 5 34.18 5.28 -21.90
C LYS A 5 33.11 4.23 -21.57
N HIS A 6 33.26 3.00 -22.06
CA HIS A 6 32.33 1.91 -21.79
C HIS A 6 32.20 1.57 -20.29
N ASN A 7 33.32 1.60 -19.56
CA ASN A 7 33.35 1.29 -18.13
C ASN A 7 32.63 2.36 -17.29
N THR A 8 32.80 3.64 -17.65
CA THR A 8 32.10 4.75 -16.98
C THR A 8 30.59 4.68 -17.14
N THR A 9 30.09 4.30 -18.32
CA THR A 9 28.65 4.11 -18.56
C THR A 9 28.10 2.97 -17.70
N LYS A 10 28.78 1.81 -17.68
CA LYS A 10 28.38 0.67 -16.83
C LYS A 10 28.36 1.04 -15.34
N LYS A 11 29.33 1.81 -14.86
CA LYS A 11 29.35 2.31 -13.47
C LYS A 11 28.15 3.23 -13.17
N LYS A 12 27.78 4.12 -14.10
CA LYS A 12 26.58 4.98 -13.96
C LYS A 12 25.27 4.19 -14.00
N THR A 13 25.18 3.14 -14.82
CA THR A 13 23.98 2.28 -14.86
C THR A 13 23.88 1.45 -13.59
N ALA A 14 24.99 0.87 -13.12
CA ALA A 14 25.05 0.18 -11.82
C ALA A 14 24.60 1.10 -10.68
N PHE A 15 24.99 2.38 -10.74
CA PHE A 15 24.55 3.42 -9.81
C PHE A 15 23.03 3.47 -9.67
N ARG A 16 22.34 3.67 -10.79
CA ARG A 16 20.89 3.77 -10.82
C ARG A 16 20.21 2.50 -10.34
N MET A 17 20.71 1.34 -10.75
CA MET A 17 20.11 0.06 -10.36
C MET A 17 20.21 -0.22 -8.85
N ARG A 18 21.34 0.14 -8.21
CA ARG A 18 21.44 0.01 -6.75
C ARG A 18 20.61 1.06 -6.00
N LEU A 19 20.43 2.25 -6.57
CA LEU A 19 19.51 3.27 -6.04
C LEU A 19 18.07 2.73 -6.03
N GLN A 20 17.67 2.00 -7.09
CA GLN A 20 16.39 1.28 -7.20
C GLN A 20 16.29 0.02 -6.30
N GLY A 21 17.26 -0.24 -5.43
CA GLY A 21 17.21 -1.36 -4.49
C GLY A 21 17.70 -2.71 -5.01
N MET A 22 18.13 -2.82 -6.28
CA MET A 22 18.61 -4.10 -6.81
C MET A 22 19.86 -4.60 -6.09
N THR A 23 20.01 -5.92 -5.91
CA THR A 23 21.18 -6.51 -5.24
C THR A 23 22.44 -6.44 -6.11
N ILE A 24 23.63 -6.47 -5.50
CA ILE A 24 24.92 -6.48 -6.22
C ILE A 24 24.97 -7.64 -7.23
N LYS A 25 24.44 -8.82 -6.87
CA LYS A 25 24.38 -9.99 -7.75
C LYS A 25 23.50 -9.73 -8.97
N ALA A 26 22.30 -9.18 -8.78
CA ALA A 26 21.40 -8.85 -9.88
C ALA A 26 22.00 -7.81 -10.84
N VAL A 27 22.63 -6.76 -10.30
CA VAL A 27 23.32 -5.72 -11.09
C VAL A 27 24.50 -6.30 -11.88
N ALA A 28 25.26 -7.22 -11.26
CA ALA A 28 26.39 -7.89 -11.89
C ALA A 28 25.95 -8.76 -13.09
N THR A 29 24.86 -9.52 -12.93
CA THR A 29 24.25 -10.31 -14.00
C THR A 29 23.79 -9.43 -15.16
N GLU A 30 23.05 -8.37 -14.87
CA GLU A 30 22.50 -7.47 -15.89
C GLU A 30 23.60 -6.77 -16.70
N LEU A 31 24.63 -6.26 -16.02
CA LEU A 31 25.70 -5.50 -16.66
C LEU A 31 26.83 -6.38 -17.23
N LYS A 32 26.70 -7.71 -17.10
CA LYS A 32 27.70 -8.71 -17.49
C LYS A 32 29.08 -8.36 -16.93
N VAL A 33 29.14 -8.15 -15.62
CA VAL A 33 30.37 -7.87 -14.86
C VAL A 33 30.43 -8.77 -13.62
N SER A 34 31.61 -8.95 -13.04
CA SER A 34 31.70 -9.74 -11.80
C SER A 34 31.08 -8.98 -10.61
N PRO A 35 30.45 -9.67 -9.65
CA PRO A 35 29.94 -9.07 -8.42
C PRO A 35 31.00 -8.26 -7.66
N ASN A 36 32.24 -8.76 -7.65
CA ASN A 36 33.38 -8.06 -7.04
C ASN A 36 33.68 -6.71 -7.72
N THR A 37 33.44 -6.58 -9.02
CA THR A 37 33.60 -5.32 -9.74
C THR A 37 32.57 -4.29 -9.28
N VAL A 38 31.31 -4.70 -9.12
CA VAL A 38 30.23 -3.84 -8.62
C VAL A 38 30.48 -3.46 -7.16
N ALA A 39 30.90 -4.40 -6.32
CA ALA A 39 31.26 -4.14 -4.93
C ALA A 39 32.43 -3.15 -4.80
N ARG A 40 33.45 -3.25 -5.67
CA ARG A 40 34.54 -2.26 -5.75
C ARG A 40 34.02 -0.90 -6.19
N TRP A 41 33.10 -0.83 -7.14
CA TRP A 41 32.49 0.45 -7.50
C TRP A 41 31.78 1.06 -6.30
N GLU A 42 30.99 0.28 -5.56
CA GLU A 42 30.19 0.73 -4.42
C GLU A 42 31.09 1.20 -3.25
N LYS A 43 31.99 0.34 -2.76
CA LYS A 43 32.84 0.61 -1.58
C LYS A 43 34.11 1.41 -1.88
N GLY A 44 34.52 1.47 -3.14
CA GLY A 44 35.83 1.98 -3.54
C GLY A 44 36.89 0.88 -3.52
N TRP A 45 38.07 1.18 -4.06
CA TRP A 45 39.20 0.24 -4.08
C TRP A 45 40.53 0.97 -4.15
N ILE A 46 41.62 0.29 -3.81
CA ILE A 46 42.99 0.76 -4.05
C ILE A 46 43.54 -0.02 -5.25
N ASP A 47 44.15 0.67 -6.21
CA ASP A 47 44.78 0.02 -7.36
C ASP A 47 46.15 -0.58 -6.99
N GLY A 48 46.73 -1.40 -7.87
CA GLY A 48 48.07 -1.96 -7.65
C GLY A 48 49.20 -0.93 -7.62
N LYS A 49 48.91 0.35 -7.88
CA LYS A 49 49.83 1.50 -7.80
C LYS A 49 49.58 2.33 -6.53
N GLY A 50 48.79 1.82 -5.58
CA GLY A 50 48.48 2.50 -4.32
C GLY A 50 47.47 3.65 -4.43
N ARG A 51 46.84 3.87 -5.60
CA ARG A 51 45.88 4.97 -5.79
C ARG A 51 44.51 4.55 -5.27
N LYS A 52 43.95 5.37 -4.39
CA LYS A 52 42.60 5.18 -3.84
C LYS A 52 41.54 5.69 -4.83
N HIS A 53 40.65 4.80 -5.22
CA HIS A 53 39.46 5.12 -6.01
C HIS A 53 38.24 5.17 -5.09
N ARG A 54 37.60 6.34 -5.04
CA ARG A 54 36.40 6.57 -4.23
C ARG A 54 35.20 5.77 -4.77
N GLY A 55 34.51 5.08 -3.85
CA GLY A 55 33.23 4.44 -4.08
C GLY A 55 32.06 5.42 -3.98
N TRP A 56 30.88 4.97 -4.36
CA TRP A 56 29.66 5.79 -4.36
C TRP A 56 28.63 5.36 -3.31
N LEU A 57 29.02 4.47 -2.36
CA LEU A 57 28.16 4.01 -1.27
C LEU A 57 27.56 5.18 -0.46
N SER A 58 28.39 6.15 -0.06
CA SER A 58 27.93 7.34 0.68
C SER A 58 26.89 8.15 -0.09
N ASP A 59 27.08 8.26 -1.41
CA ASP A 59 26.20 9.05 -2.27
C ASP A 59 24.88 8.29 -2.49
N LEU A 60 24.93 6.96 -2.55
CA LEU A 60 23.76 6.09 -2.60
C LEU A 60 22.95 6.14 -1.30
N GLU A 61 23.60 6.06 -0.14
CA GLU A 61 22.91 6.12 1.16
C GLU A 61 22.22 7.47 1.35
N LYS A 62 22.92 8.56 0.99
CA LYS A 62 22.35 9.91 1.03
C LYS A 62 21.10 10.03 0.14
N LEU A 63 21.20 9.61 -1.13
CA LEU A 63 20.06 9.70 -2.06
C LEU A 63 18.91 8.78 -1.67
N LYS A 64 19.19 7.61 -1.08
CA LYS A 64 18.13 6.75 -0.55
C LYS A 64 17.37 7.43 0.59
N SER A 65 18.09 8.01 1.54
CA SER A 65 17.46 8.76 2.63
C SER A 65 16.68 9.98 2.14
N GLU A 66 17.15 10.66 1.09
CA GLU A 66 16.43 11.77 0.47
C GLU A 66 15.15 11.28 -0.24
N ASN A 67 15.22 10.23 -1.05
CA ASN A 67 14.04 9.62 -1.68
C ASN A 67 13.00 9.15 -0.66
N GLU A 68 13.42 8.47 0.40
CA GLU A 68 12.51 8.00 1.46
C GLU A 68 11.79 9.18 2.15
N LYS A 69 12.50 10.28 2.38
CA LYS A 69 11.91 11.51 2.93
C LYS A 69 10.93 12.15 1.95
N GLU A 70 11.25 12.21 0.66
CA GLU A 70 10.36 12.74 -0.37
C GLU A 70 9.11 11.89 -0.54
N GLU A 71 9.23 10.56 -0.57
CA GLU A 71 8.10 9.63 -0.61
C GLU A 71 7.21 9.77 0.63
N TYR A 72 7.82 9.90 1.81
CA TYR A 72 7.09 10.16 3.05
C TYR A 72 6.31 11.48 3.01
N MET A 73 6.95 12.56 2.54
CA MET A 73 6.31 13.87 2.42
C MET A 73 5.20 13.89 1.35
N SER A 74 5.42 13.22 0.22
CA SER A 74 4.42 13.05 -0.85
C SER A 74 3.22 12.25 -0.37
N GLY A 75 3.45 11.13 0.33
CA GLY A 75 2.37 10.32 0.93
C GLY A 75 1.55 11.11 1.94
N LEU A 76 2.20 11.93 2.77
CA LEU A 76 1.51 12.83 3.71
C LEU A 76 0.68 13.90 2.99
N ALA A 77 1.19 14.47 1.90
CA ALA A 77 0.46 15.46 1.09
C ALA A 77 -0.80 14.84 0.48
N ILE A 78 -0.69 13.64 -0.12
CA ILE A 78 -1.84 12.89 -0.67
C ILE A 78 -2.87 12.61 0.43
N LYS A 79 -2.44 12.18 1.62
CA LYS A 79 -3.34 11.93 2.75
C LYS A 79 -4.09 13.20 3.17
N ARG A 80 -3.43 14.35 3.21
CA ARG A 80 -4.08 15.65 3.53
C ARG A 80 -5.12 16.03 2.47
N GLU A 81 -4.78 15.91 1.19
CA GLU A 81 -5.73 16.18 0.09
C GLU A 81 -6.95 15.24 0.15
N ARG A 82 -6.75 13.94 0.42
CA ARG A 82 -7.86 13.00 0.61
C ARG A 82 -8.77 13.39 1.78
N MET A 83 -8.18 13.80 2.90
CA MET A 83 -8.96 14.24 4.07
C MET A 83 -9.79 15.48 3.75
N LYS A 84 -9.23 16.44 3.02
CA LYS A 84 -9.95 17.64 2.57
C LYS A 84 -11.12 17.28 1.65
N ALA A 85 -10.89 16.41 0.67
CA ALA A 85 -11.95 15.95 -0.22
C ALA A 85 -13.08 15.21 0.52
N TYR A 86 -12.74 14.39 1.53
CA TYR A 86 -13.75 13.72 2.37
C TYR A 86 -14.56 14.69 3.22
N ASP A 87 -13.93 15.74 3.75
CA ASP A 87 -14.64 16.79 4.48
C ASP A 87 -15.59 17.56 3.56
N GLU A 88 -15.14 17.97 2.38
CA GLU A 88 -15.98 18.64 1.38
C GLU A 88 -17.20 17.78 0.98
N LEU A 89 -16.99 16.49 0.71
CA LEU A 89 -18.07 15.54 0.40
C LEU A 89 -19.03 15.37 1.57
N ALA A 90 -18.52 15.30 2.80
CA ALA A 90 -19.34 15.19 4.00
C ALA A 90 -20.21 16.45 4.19
N GLN A 91 -19.64 17.65 4.01
CA GLN A 91 -20.38 18.91 4.08
C GLN A 91 -21.47 18.99 3.00
N MET A 92 -21.16 18.60 1.76
CA MET A 92 -22.15 18.52 0.68
C MET A 92 -23.30 17.56 1.01
N ALA A 93 -22.99 16.39 1.57
CA ALA A 93 -23.99 15.42 1.99
C ALA A 93 -24.87 15.97 3.13
N ILE A 94 -24.26 16.60 4.14
CA ILE A 94 -24.99 17.24 5.25
C ILE A 94 -25.90 18.36 4.74
N ALA A 95 -25.42 19.18 3.81
CA ALA A 95 -26.23 20.26 3.21
C ALA A 95 -27.47 19.70 2.49
N LYS A 96 -27.31 18.65 1.67
CA LYS A 96 -28.44 17.99 1.00
C LYS A 96 -29.42 17.36 1.99
N ILE A 97 -28.93 16.70 3.03
CA ILE A 97 -29.79 16.11 4.07
C ILE A 97 -30.58 17.21 4.80
N LYS A 98 -29.96 18.35 5.12
CA LYS A 98 -30.64 19.49 5.76
C LYS A 98 -31.67 20.15 4.86
N GLU A 99 -31.44 20.18 3.55
CA GLU A 99 -32.40 20.68 2.58
C GLU A 99 -33.66 19.80 2.52
N ILE A 100 -33.48 18.48 2.47
CA ILE A 100 -34.59 17.52 2.36
C ILE A 100 -35.30 17.33 3.72
N PHE A 101 -34.53 17.37 4.82
CA PHE A 101 -35.00 17.10 6.18
C PHE A 101 -34.55 18.20 7.15
N PRO A 102 -35.17 19.39 7.10
CA PRO A 102 -34.72 20.57 7.85
C PRO A 102 -34.76 20.41 9.38
N ASN A 103 -35.54 19.45 9.88
CA ASN A 103 -35.70 19.21 11.31
C ASN A 103 -34.67 18.21 11.89
N ILE A 104 -33.80 17.61 11.06
CA ILE A 104 -32.78 16.67 11.54
C ILE A 104 -31.61 17.44 12.16
N LYS A 105 -31.44 17.30 13.48
CA LYS A 105 -30.38 17.93 14.27
C LYS A 105 -29.17 17.01 14.43
N GLY A 106 -28.48 16.68 13.33
CA GLY A 106 -27.16 16.04 13.41
C GLY A 106 -26.08 17.09 13.71
N LYS A 107 -25.28 16.91 14.76
CA LYS A 107 -24.21 17.85 15.14
C LYS A 107 -22.82 17.34 14.77
N THR A 108 -22.66 16.03 14.60
CA THR A 108 -21.37 15.39 14.33
C THR A 108 -21.43 14.43 13.14
N ALA A 109 -20.27 14.09 12.57
CA ALA A 109 -20.16 13.07 11.52
C ALA A 109 -20.61 11.68 11.99
N ALA A 110 -20.51 11.39 13.28
CA ALA A 110 -21.02 10.15 13.87
C ALA A 110 -22.54 10.08 13.81
N ASP A 111 -23.24 11.18 14.14
CA ASP A 111 -24.70 11.27 14.05
C ASP A 111 -25.18 11.07 12.61
N ALA A 112 -24.50 11.69 11.65
CA ALA A 112 -24.81 11.54 10.23
C ALA A 112 -24.61 10.08 9.75
N LYS A 113 -23.55 9.41 10.21
CA LYS A 113 -23.29 8.00 9.90
C LYS A 113 -24.36 7.07 10.50
N ALA A 114 -24.76 7.31 11.75
CA ALA A 114 -25.82 6.55 12.39
C ALA A 114 -27.13 6.71 11.61
N LEU A 115 -27.52 7.95 11.31
CA LEU A 115 -28.70 8.24 10.50
C LEU A 115 -28.68 7.55 9.13
N LEU A 116 -27.56 7.62 8.40
CA LEU A 116 -27.42 6.96 7.11
C LEU A 116 -27.51 5.43 7.21
N SER A 117 -27.07 4.85 8.33
CA SER A 117 -27.17 3.40 8.57
C SER A 117 -28.62 2.98 8.80
N GLU A 118 -29.38 3.76 9.58
CA GLU A 118 -30.81 3.56 9.80
C GLU A 118 -31.60 3.73 8.49
N VAL A 119 -31.32 4.78 7.71
CA VAL A 119 -31.96 5.00 6.40
C VAL A 119 -31.68 3.83 5.46
N ARG A 120 -30.45 3.30 5.46
CA ARG A 120 -30.08 2.14 4.62
C ARG A 120 -30.88 0.89 5.00
N GLU A 121 -31.06 0.63 6.29
CA GLU A 121 -31.87 -0.51 6.74
C GLU A 121 -33.35 -0.31 6.42
N LEU A 122 -33.89 0.90 6.58
CA LEU A 122 -35.27 1.21 6.18
C LEU A 122 -35.50 0.98 4.68
N CYS A 123 -34.59 1.43 3.81
CA CYS A 123 -34.67 1.15 2.37
C CYS A 123 -34.61 -0.36 2.09
N ARG A 124 -33.78 -1.12 2.82
CA ARG A 124 -33.71 -2.57 2.70
C ARG A 124 -35.03 -3.23 3.07
N LEU A 125 -35.63 -2.83 4.20
CA LEU A 125 -36.93 -3.33 4.65
C LEU A 125 -38.04 -3.00 3.64
N MET A 126 -38.07 -1.78 3.10
CA MET A 126 -39.02 -1.39 2.05
C MET A 126 -38.87 -2.26 0.79
N ALA A 127 -37.64 -2.51 0.34
CA ALA A 127 -37.37 -3.35 -0.81
C ALA A 127 -37.73 -4.83 -0.57
N MET A 128 -37.62 -5.32 0.68
CA MET A 128 -38.12 -6.65 1.06
C MET A 128 -39.65 -6.71 0.98
N GLU A 129 -40.35 -5.72 1.51
CA GLU A 129 -41.82 -5.63 1.47
C GLU A 129 -42.35 -5.51 0.03
N GLN A 130 -41.61 -4.81 -0.84
CA GLN A 130 -41.91 -4.70 -2.28
C GLN A 130 -41.55 -5.96 -3.08
N GLY A 131 -40.92 -6.95 -2.46
CA GLY A 131 -40.49 -8.19 -3.13
C GLY A 131 -39.30 -8.01 -4.07
N GLU A 132 -38.63 -6.85 -4.04
CA GLU A 132 -37.45 -6.54 -4.86
C GLU A 132 -36.20 -7.30 -4.37
N ILE A 133 -36.17 -7.63 -3.07
CA ILE A 133 -35.11 -8.40 -2.43
C ILE A 133 -35.75 -9.64 -1.78
N GLY A 134 -35.30 -10.83 -2.18
CA GLY A 134 -35.75 -12.09 -1.55
C GLY A 134 -35.41 -12.16 -0.05
N PRO A 135 -35.96 -13.14 0.70
CA PRO A 135 -35.78 -13.27 2.14
C PRO A 135 -34.35 -13.74 2.49
N SER A 136 -33.36 -12.88 2.27
CA SER A 136 -31.99 -13.08 2.75
C SER A 136 -31.84 -12.46 4.13
N ARG A 137 -31.52 -13.30 5.12
CA ARG A 137 -31.27 -12.94 6.54
C ARG A 137 -29.92 -12.25 6.78
N THR A 138 -29.21 -11.86 5.73
CA THR A 138 -27.89 -11.26 5.89
C THR A 138 -28.03 -9.75 5.74
N THR A 139 -27.97 -9.04 6.87
CA THR A 139 -27.60 -7.61 6.86
C THR A 139 -26.36 -7.49 6.00
N VAL A 140 -26.45 -6.81 4.85
CA VAL A 140 -25.31 -6.59 3.97
C VAL A 140 -24.34 -5.70 4.72
N ILE A 141 -23.43 -6.34 5.47
CA ILE A 141 -22.30 -5.70 6.13
C ILE A 141 -21.51 -5.04 5.01
N ALA A 142 -21.58 -3.71 4.97
CA ALA A 142 -20.88 -2.88 4.01
C ALA A 142 -19.45 -3.39 3.81
N VAL A 143 -19.08 -3.67 2.56
CA VAL A 143 -17.69 -3.90 2.17
C VAL A 143 -16.96 -2.57 2.40
N LYS A 144 -16.16 -2.53 3.46
CA LYS A 144 -15.10 -1.55 3.69
C LYS A 144 -14.15 -1.61 2.50
N ASN A 145 -13.64 -0.47 2.06
CA ASN A 145 -12.68 -0.35 0.95
C ASN A 145 -11.29 -0.97 1.24
N ASP A 146 -11.10 -1.57 2.41
CA ASP A 146 -9.82 -2.15 2.87
C ASP A 146 -10.00 -3.62 3.29
N ILE A 147 -10.74 -4.41 2.51
CA ILE A 147 -10.75 -5.87 2.68
C ILE A 147 -9.62 -6.45 1.83
N THR A 148 -8.70 -7.18 2.47
CA THR A 148 -7.68 -7.93 1.73
C THR A 148 -8.32 -9.16 1.08
N ILE A 149 -7.67 -9.73 0.06
CA ILE A 149 -8.20 -10.89 -0.69
C ILE A 149 -8.46 -12.09 0.25
N GLU A 150 -7.72 -12.18 1.34
CA GLU A 150 -7.84 -13.20 2.37
C GLU A 150 -9.15 -13.07 3.16
N GLU A 151 -9.51 -11.86 3.62
CA GLU A 151 -10.79 -11.58 4.29
C GLU A 151 -11.99 -11.79 3.36
N LEU A 152 -11.83 -11.48 2.07
CA LEU A 152 -12.87 -11.75 1.07
C LEU A 152 -13.11 -13.25 0.91
N SER A 153 -12.01 -14.03 0.87
CA SER A 153 -12.05 -15.49 0.72
C SER A 153 -12.62 -16.20 1.95
N GLU A 154 -12.39 -15.66 3.15
CA GLU A 154 -12.93 -16.18 4.40
C GLU A 154 -14.45 -15.92 4.52
N ARG A 155 -14.91 -14.73 4.11
CA ARG A 155 -16.34 -14.43 4.00
C ARG A 155 -17.04 -15.31 2.96
N TYR A 156 -16.36 -15.59 1.84
CA TYR A 156 -16.86 -16.52 0.83
C TYR A 156 -17.02 -17.94 1.40
N ARG A 157 -16.03 -18.45 2.15
CA ARG A 157 -16.11 -19.75 2.82
C ARG A 157 -17.24 -19.84 3.84
N ASN A 158 -17.44 -18.79 4.62
CA ASN A 158 -18.51 -18.74 5.62
C ASN A 158 -19.91 -18.62 4.99
N ALA A 159 -20.01 -18.00 3.80
CA ALA A 159 -21.26 -17.85 3.06
C ALA A 159 -21.68 -19.13 2.31
N THR A 160 -20.73 -20.01 1.95
CA THR A 160 -21.02 -21.26 1.22
C THR A 160 -21.34 -22.46 2.11
N GLY A 161 -21.34 -22.33 3.44
CA GLY A 161 -21.91 -23.33 4.35
C GLY A 161 -21.58 -24.78 4.03
N GLY A 162 -20.34 -25.21 4.24
CA GLY A 162 -20.02 -26.62 4.50
C GLY A 162 -20.11 -27.60 3.34
N ILE A 163 -19.50 -27.33 2.18
CA ILE A 163 -19.10 -28.39 1.23
C ILE A 163 -17.66 -28.16 0.76
N ALA A 164 -16.70 -28.53 1.60
CA ALA A 164 -15.42 -29.13 1.23
C ALA A 164 -14.56 -29.27 2.50
N GLU A 165 -14.76 -30.37 3.23
CA GLU A 165 -13.65 -30.95 3.98
C GLU A 165 -12.54 -31.30 2.97
N ALA A 166 -11.32 -30.80 3.21
CA ALA A 166 -10.09 -31.60 3.29
C ALA A 166 -8.87 -30.67 3.17
N ASP A 167 -8.01 -30.73 4.20
CA ASP A 167 -6.64 -30.23 4.26
C ASP A 167 -6.45 -28.70 4.11
N VAL A 168 -5.82 -27.99 5.04
CA VAL A 168 -4.47 -28.26 5.55
C VAL A 168 -4.41 -27.83 7.01
N THR A 169 -4.06 -28.81 7.83
CA THR A 169 -3.75 -28.68 9.25
C THR A 169 -2.48 -27.84 9.50
N ALA A 170 -2.52 -27.12 10.62
CA ALA A 170 -1.40 -26.70 11.47
C ALA A 170 -0.53 -25.55 10.92
N LEU A 171 -0.52 -24.35 11.51
CA LEU A 171 -0.05 -24.00 12.87
C LEU A 171 -0.39 -22.52 13.12
N PRO A 172 -0.54 -22.05 14.37
CA PRO A 172 0.61 -21.47 15.09
C PRO A 172 0.56 -21.78 16.62
N GLU A 173 1.58 -21.58 17.45
CA GLU A 173 2.06 -20.24 17.82
C GLU A 173 3.43 -20.17 18.54
N PRO A 174 4.01 -18.95 18.60
CA PRO A 174 5.29 -18.62 19.21
C PRO A 174 5.17 -17.98 20.62
N GLY A 175 6.13 -18.30 21.50
CA GLY A 175 6.72 -17.38 22.50
C GLY A 175 6.05 -17.26 23.88
N GLU A 176 6.70 -17.81 24.91
CA GLU A 176 6.53 -17.39 26.31
C GLU A 176 7.58 -16.30 26.64
N GLU A 177 7.11 -15.11 26.98
CA GLU A 177 7.87 -14.15 27.80
C GLU A 177 7.51 -14.39 29.28
N GLU A 178 8.47 -14.87 30.06
CA GLU A 178 8.90 -14.31 31.36
C GLU A 178 10.30 -14.82 31.73
#